data_AF-A0A4Q7V627-F1
#
_entry.id   AF-A0A4Q7V627-F1
#
_cell.length_a   1.000
_cell.length_b   1.000
_cell.length_c   1.000
_cell.angle_alpha   90.00
_cell.angle_beta   90.00
_cell.angle_gamma   90.00
#
_symmetry.space_group_name_H-M   'P 1'
#
loop_
_entity.id
_entity.type
_entity.pdbx_description
1 polymer ?
#
loop_
_entity_poly.entity_id
_entity_poly.type
_entity_poly.pdbx_seq_one_letter_code
_entity_poly.pdbx_strand_id
1 'polypeptide(L)'
;MNGRHINEVGRPGDGILAEHDRRAALTAHQLKAGEETMVGRGNGWRARAACLSVDPELFFPAAENGVAHARQVARAKRVCGRCPVRDECLAWAIESLPHGIAGGTTAGERRVARTTRPARCVSACRDSAGFHVPVGAQQIPSRRRSPIVAAGKAALAGGAPRAQVAVEFGVSRRTVDRWAAAVRSASLPGGGA
;
A
#
# COMPACT_ATOMS: atom_id res chain seq x y z
N MET A 1 38.34 -21.33 86.99
CA MET A 1 39.72 -20.84 86.76
C MET A 1 40.25 -21.49 85.50
N ASN A 2 40.77 -20.65 84.60
CA ASN A 2 41.75 -20.91 83.53
C ASN A 2 41.38 -21.69 82.25
N GLY A 3 41.28 -20.93 81.15
CA GLY A 3 41.95 -21.15 79.84
C GLY A 3 41.49 -22.36 79.00
N ARG A 4 41.45 -22.34 77.67
CA ARG A 4 42.05 -21.52 76.61
C ARG A 4 41.31 -21.83 75.29
N HIS A 5 41.23 -20.84 74.39
CA HIS A 5 41.40 -20.87 72.91
C HIS A 5 41.12 -22.19 72.14
N ILE A 6 40.37 -22.19 71.04
CA ILE A 6 40.77 -21.63 69.73
C ILE A 6 39.57 -21.44 68.78
N ASN A 7 39.66 -20.42 67.92
CA ASN A 7 38.87 -20.22 66.70
C ASN A 7 39.02 -21.39 65.73
N GLU A 8 37.94 -21.82 65.07
CA GLU A 8 38.03 -22.31 63.69
C GLU A 8 36.98 -21.67 62.79
N VAL A 9 37.53 -21.09 61.74
CA VAL A 9 36.94 -20.29 60.68
C VAL A 9 36.12 -21.19 59.77
N GLY A 10 35.03 -20.65 59.22
CA GLY A 10 34.04 -21.38 58.44
C GLY A 10 34.56 -22.08 57.17
N ARG A 11 33.72 -23.01 56.69
CA ARG A 11 33.67 -23.39 55.27
C ARG A 11 32.25 -23.18 54.76
N PRO A 12 32.02 -22.20 53.86
CA PRO A 12 30.83 -22.17 53.04
C PRO A 12 31.09 -23.10 51.85
N GLY A 13 30.58 -24.32 51.91
CA GLY A 13 30.28 -25.13 50.73
C GLY A 13 28.77 -25.13 50.51
N ASP A 14 28.31 -25.50 49.34
CA ASP A 14 26.91 -25.93 49.09
C ASP A 14 25.90 -24.85 48.68
N GLY A 15 26.33 -23.59 48.47
CA GLY A 15 25.47 -22.54 47.88
C GLY A 15 25.51 -22.46 46.34
N ILE A 16 26.56 -23.00 45.70
CA ILE A 16 26.84 -22.73 44.28
C ILE A 16 26.21 -23.77 43.35
N LEU A 17 26.13 -25.05 43.76
CA LEU A 17 25.63 -26.13 42.90
C LEU A 17 24.13 -26.00 42.57
N ALA A 18 23.29 -25.63 43.54
CA ALA A 18 21.86 -25.44 43.31
C ALA A 18 21.53 -24.22 42.42
N GLU A 19 22.34 -23.16 42.52
CA GLU A 19 22.22 -21.97 41.65
C GLU A 19 22.76 -22.25 40.24
N HIS A 20 23.78 -23.10 40.12
CA HIS A 20 24.35 -23.53 38.85
C HIS A 20 23.37 -24.42 38.06
N ASP A 21 22.62 -25.31 38.73
CA ASP A 21 21.57 -26.13 38.11
C ASP A 21 20.37 -25.30 37.66
N ARG A 22 19.96 -24.28 38.44
CA ARG A 22 18.92 -23.32 38.02
C ARG A 22 19.38 -22.47 36.83
N ARG A 23 20.64 -22.01 36.83
CA ARG A 23 21.24 -21.32 35.68
C ARG A 23 21.28 -22.21 34.44
N ALA A 24 21.70 -23.47 34.56
CA ALA A 24 21.75 -24.42 33.46
C ALA A 24 20.35 -24.70 32.87
N ALA A 25 19.32 -24.81 33.71
CA ALA A 25 17.94 -24.97 33.27
C ALA A 25 17.38 -23.72 32.56
N LEU A 26 17.73 -22.51 33.03
CA LEU A 26 17.39 -21.25 32.36
C LEU A 26 18.12 -21.10 31.02
N THR A 27 19.40 -21.52 30.91
CA THR A 27 20.14 -21.55 29.63
C THR A 27 19.48 -22.49 28.63
N ALA A 28 19.03 -23.67 29.07
CA ALA A 28 18.34 -24.63 28.19
C ALA A 28 16.99 -24.09 27.67
N HIS A 29 16.23 -23.40 28.51
CA HIS A 29 14.96 -22.77 28.11
C HIS A 29 15.18 -21.55 27.20
N GLN A 30 16.27 -20.79 27.41
CA GLN A 30 16.67 -19.66 26.57
C GLN A 30 17.22 -20.09 25.20
N LEU A 31 17.89 -21.24 25.09
CA LEU A 31 18.34 -21.79 23.82
C LEU A 31 17.16 -22.32 22.97
N LYS A 32 16.16 -22.99 23.58
CA LYS A 32 14.92 -23.36 22.87
C LYS A 32 14.10 -22.14 22.44
N ALA A 33 13.97 -21.12 23.30
CA ALA A 33 13.28 -19.87 22.96
C ALA A 33 13.99 -19.07 21.86
N GLY A 34 15.33 -19.13 21.79
CA GLY A 34 16.13 -18.51 20.73
C GLY A 34 16.08 -19.27 19.39
N GLU A 35 15.84 -20.57 19.41
CA GLU A 35 15.66 -21.40 18.21
C GLU A 35 14.24 -21.27 17.64
N GLU A 36 13.20 -21.24 18.50
CA GLU A 36 11.80 -21.05 18.08
C GLU A 36 11.50 -19.64 17.55
N THR A 37 12.24 -18.60 17.96
CA THR A 37 12.10 -17.26 17.37
C THR A 37 12.77 -17.12 16.00
N MET A 38 13.58 -18.09 15.55
CA MET A 38 14.32 -17.99 14.29
C MET A 38 13.59 -18.62 13.08
N VAL A 39 12.58 -19.47 13.31
CA VAL A 39 11.72 -20.07 12.25
C VAL A 39 10.35 -19.37 12.18
N GLY A 40 10.37 -18.04 12.30
CA GLY A 40 9.20 -17.17 12.12
C GLY A 40 9.24 -16.30 10.84
N ARG A 41 10.21 -16.51 9.95
CA ARG A 41 10.48 -15.61 8.80
C ARG A 41 10.40 -16.27 7.41
N GLY A 42 9.90 -17.50 7.31
CA GLY A 42 9.91 -18.27 6.05
C GLY A 42 8.60 -18.32 5.27
N ASN A 43 7.48 -17.91 5.85
CA ASN A 43 6.15 -18.33 5.35
C ASN A 43 5.45 -17.26 4.50
N GLY A 44 6.10 -16.12 4.28
CA GLY A 44 5.56 -15.01 3.50
C GLY A 44 5.85 -15.12 2.01
N TRP A 45 5.02 -14.50 1.18
CA TRP A 45 5.25 -14.41 -0.28
C TRP A 45 6.67 -13.91 -0.63
N ARG A 46 7.29 -13.08 0.21
CA ARG A 46 8.67 -12.59 0.04
C ARG A 46 9.71 -13.72 -0.02
N ALA A 47 9.53 -14.80 0.73
CA ALA A 47 10.46 -15.93 0.74
C ALA A 47 10.45 -16.72 -0.59
N ARG A 48 9.35 -16.62 -1.35
CA ARG A 48 9.19 -17.25 -2.68
C ARG A 48 9.62 -16.31 -3.82
N ALA A 49 10.21 -15.16 -3.53
CA ALA A 49 10.53 -14.17 -4.55
C ALA A 49 11.78 -14.56 -5.36
N ALA A 50 11.62 -14.64 -6.69
CA ALA A 50 12.72 -14.96 -7.61
C ALA A 50 13.85 -13.89 -7.62
N CYS A 51 13.59 -12.69 -7.09
CA CYS A 51 14.62 -11.66 -6.97
C CYS A 51 15.68 -11.96 -5.91
N LEU A 52 15.44 -12.91 -4.99
CA LEU A 52 16.41 -13.30 -3.96
C LEU A 52 17.67 -13.96 -4.54
N SER A 53 17.59 -14.54 -5.74
CA SER A 53 18.71 -15.19 -6.42
C SER A 53 19.41 -14.28 -7.43
N VAL A 54 19.11 -12.97 -7.43
CA VAL A 54 19.65 -11.99 -8.37
C VAL A 54 20.26 -10.82 -7.59
N ASP A 55 21.29 -10.20 -8.16
CA ASP A 55 21.92 -9.01 -7.61
C ASP A 55 20.89 -7.90 -7.27
N PRO A 56 20.83 -7.44 -6.01
CA PRO A 56 19.88 -6.42 -5.58
C PRO A 56 20.07 -5.07 -6.28
N GLU A 57 21.28 -4.71 -6.70
CA GLU A 57 21.57 -3.44 -7.39
C GLU A 57 20.85 -3.34 -8.73
N LEU A 58 20.46 -4.49 -9.32
CA LEU A 58 19.65 -4.52 -10.53
C LEU A 58 18.31 -3.78 -10.36
N PHE A 59 17.72 -3.81 -9.16
CA PHE A 59 16.41 -3.25 -8.88
C PHE A 59 16.47 -1.76 -8.50
N PHE A 60 17.67 -1.19 -8.36
CA PHE A 60 17.90 0.22 -8.05
C PHE A 60 18.72 0.87 -9.17
N PRO A 61 18.06 1.41 -10.21
CA PRO A 61 18.76 2.06 -11.31
C PRO A 61 19.61 3.24 -10.84
N ALA A 62 20.89 3.26 -11.22
CA ALA A 62 21.81 4.35 -10.88
C ALA A 62 21.55 5.63 -11.67
N ALA A 63 21.04 5.49 -12.90
CA ALA A 63 20.58 6.60 -13.73
C ALA A 63 19.06 6.70 -13.68
N GLU A 64 18.51 7.91 -13.62
CA GLU A 64 17.05 8.15 -13.65
C GLU A 64 16.46 8.09 -15.07
N ASN A 65 17.27 8.31 -16.11
CA ASN A 65 16.84 8.36 -17.51
C ASN A 65 17.91 7.85 -18.49
N GLY A 66 17.55 7.78 -19.77
CA GLY A 66 18.45 7.39 -20.85
C GLY A 66 18.53 5.87 -21.09
N VAL A 67 19.40 5.49 -22.02
CA VAL A 67 19.52 4.11 -22.53
C VAL A 67 20.01 3.14 -21.44
N ALA A 68 20.93 3.58 -20.57
CA ALA A 68 21.43 2.78 -19.45
C ALA A 68 20.31 2.44 -18.46
N HIS A 69 19.50 3.44 -18.08
CA HIS A 69 18.31 3.24 -17.24
C HIS A 69 17.34 2.26 -17.90
N ALA A 70 16.98 2.47 -19.16
CA ALA A 70 16.04 1.59 -19.88
C ALA A 70 16.52 0.13 -19.95
N ARG A 71 17.83 -0.09 -20.17
CA ARG A 71 18.44 -1.44 -20.19
C ARG A 71 18.38 -2.11 -18.82
N GLN A 72 18.71 -1.40 -17.74
CA GLN A 72 18.66 -1.92 -16.38
C GLN A 72 17.21 -2.23 -15.96
N VAL A 73 16.28 -1.32 -16.24
CA VAL A 73 14.84 -1.50 -16.00
C VAL A 73 14.31 -2.71 -16.75
N ALA A 74 14.64 -2.87 -18.04
CA ALA A 74 14.22 -4.02 -18.81
C ALA A 74 14.76 -5.33 -18.22
N ARG A 75 16.02 -5.35 -17.75
CA ARG A 75 16.62 -6.52 -17.09
C ARG A 75 15.92 -6.86 -15.77
N ALA A 76 15.63 -5.87 -14.93
CA ALA A 76 14.86 -6.07 -13.70
C ALA A 76 13.43 -6.56 -13.97
N LYS A 77 12.73 -5.94 -14.94
CA LYS A 77 11.37 -6.34 -15.33
C LYS A 77 11.31 -7.78 -15.85
N ARG A 78 12.35 -8.28 -16.55
CA ARG A 78 12.44 -9.69 -16.95
C ARG A 78 12.50 -10.65 -15.75
N VAL A 79 13.21 -10.28 -14.69
CA VAL A 79 13.24 -11.08 -13.45
C VAL A 79 11.87 -11.06 -12.79
N CYS A 80 11.24 -9.89 -12.67
CA CYS A 80 9.88 -9.79 -12.13
C CYS A 80 8.85 -10.60 -12.93
N GLY A 81 8.99 -10.69 -14.25
CA GLY A 81 8.09 -11.46 -15.12
C GLY A 81 8.12 -12.97 -14.89
N ARG A 82 9.18 -13.50 -14.26
CA ARG A 82 9.30 -14.92 -13.90
C ARG A 82 9.02 -15.17 -12.41
N CYS A 83 8.70 -14.13 -11.65
CA CYS A 83 8.53 -14.22 -10.20
C CYS A 83 7.10 -14.70 -9.86
N PRO A 84 6.94 -15.77 -9.06
CA PRO A 84 5.62 -16.33 -8.74
C PRO A 84 4.79 -15.45 -7.79
N VAL A 85 5.41 -14.45 -7.15
CA VAL A 85 4.78 -13.55 -6.16
C VAL A 85 4.71 -12.10 -6.66
N ARG A 86 4.70 -11.93 -7.98
CA ARG A 86 4.76 -10.62 -8.63
C ARG A 86 3.58 -9.73 -8.22
N ASP A 87 2.38 -10.28 -8.11
CA ASP A 87 1.18 -9.52 -7.83
C ASP A 87 1.12 -9.07 -6.36
N GLU A 88 1.46 -9.97 -5.43
CA GLU A 88 1.59 -9.63 -4.00
C GLU A 88 2.72 -8.60 -3.77
N CYS A 89 3.83 -8.76 -4.51
CA CYS A 89 4.93 -7.80 -4.49
C CYS A 89 4.50 -6.42 -4.99
N LEU A 90 3.73 -6.35 -6.07
CA LEU A 90 3.23 -5.10 -6.63
C LEU A 90 2.26 -4.41 -5.67
N ALA A 91 1.29 -5.14 -5.13
CA ALA A 91 0.31 -4.62 -4.19
C ALA A 91 1.00 -3.96 -2.98
N TRP A 92 1.94 -4.69 -2.37
CA TRP A 92 2.74 -4.15 -1.27
C TRP A 92 3.61 -2.96 -1.70
N ALA A 93 4.25 -3.03 -2.86
CA ALA A 93 5.16 -1.99 -3.33
C ALA A 93 4.46 -0.67 -3.69
N ILE A 94 3.21 -0.71 -4.12
CA ILE A 94 2.40 0.49 -4.37
C ILE A 94 2.20 1.26 -3.06
N GLU A 95 1.91 0.55 -1.97
CA GLU A 95 1.57 1.13 -0.67
C GLU A 95 2.82 1.53 0.13
N SER A 96 3.85 0.69 0.11
CA SER A 96 4.96 0.76 1.08
C SER A 96 6.32 1.07 0.46
N LEU A 97 6.54 0.85 -0.83
CA LEU A 97 7.88 0.94 -1.43
C LEU A 97 8.07 2.22 -2.28
N PRO A 98 8.82 3.23 -1.80
CA PRO A 98 8.96 4.52 -2.48
C PRO A 98 9.89 4.49 -3.70
N HIS A 99 10.95 3.67 -3.67
CA HIS A 99 12.03 3.66 -4.68
C HIS A 99 12.25 2.28 -5.30
N GLY A 100 13.08 2.22 -6.35
CA GLY A 100 13.44 0.98 -7.01
C GLY A 100 12.32 0.32 -7.81
N ILE A 101 12.65 -0.83 -8.40
CA ILE A 101 11.78 -1.63 -9.24
C ILE A 101 11.20 -2.78 -8.41
N ALA A 102 9.87 -2.88 -8.39
CA ALA A 102 9.17 -3.93 -7.66
C ALA A 102 7.88 -4.32 -8.39
N GLY A 103 7.51 -5.60 -8.31
CA GLY A 103 6.31 -6.11 -8.99
C GLY A 103 6.28 -5.87 -10.50
N GLY A 104 7.44 -5.70 -11.14
CA GLY A 104 7.55 -5.35 -12.56
C GLY A 104 7.28 -3.87 -12.89
N THR A 105 7.28 -2.98 -11.89
CA THR A 105 7.02 -1.55 -12.04
C THR A 105 8.14 -0.70 -11.44
N THR A 106 8.43 0.45 -12.06
CA THR A 106 9.36 1.45 -11.52
C THR A 106 8.72 2.32 -10.45
N ALA A 107 9.51 3.04 -9.66
CA ALA A 107 9.01 3.98 -8.67
C ALA A 107 8.09 5.06 -9.27
N GLY A 108 8.42 5.54 -10.47
CA GLY A 108 7.58 6.49 -11.23
C GLY A 108 6.23 5.88 -11.62
N GLU A 109 6.23 4.66 -12.16
CA GLU A 109 5.00 3.92 -12.52
C GLU A 109 4.11 3.69 -11.28
N ARG A 110 4.70 3.35 -10.12
CA ARG A 110 3.96 3.18 -8.86
C ARG A 110 3.42 4.50 -8.32
N ARG A 111 4.12 5.63 -8.51
CA ARG A 111 3.63 6.96 -8.13
C ARG A 111 2.36 7.30 -8.90
N VAL A 112 2.34 7.03 -10.20
CA VAL A 112 1.13 7.19 -11.03
C VAL A 112 0.03 6.25 -10.54
N ALA A 113 0.33 4.98 -10.26
CA ALA A 113 -0.67 4.04 -9.73
C ALA A 113 -1.32 4.49 -8.41
N ARG A 114 -0.56 5.15 -7.52
CA ARG A 114 -1.09 5.73 -6.27
C ARG A 114 -2.03 6.91 -6.50
N THR A 115 -1.69 7.80 -7.44
CA THR A 115 -2.48 9.01 -7.72
C THR A 115 -3.70 8.70 -8.59
N THR A 116 -3.57 7.74 -9.49
CA THR A 116 -4.64 7.25 -10.39
C THR A 116 -5.49 6.20 -9.71
N ARG A 117 -5.54 6.11 -8.37
CA ARG A 117 -6.43 5.17 -7.67
C ARG A 117 -7.87 5.50 -8.09
N PRO A 118 -8.48 4.71 -8.99
CA PRO A 118 -9.77 5.08 -9.52
C PRO A 118 -10.75 4.99 -8.35
N ALA A 119 -11.75 5.88 -8.32
CA ALA A 119 -12.97 5.56 -7.60
C ALA A 119 -13.42 4.21 -8.15
N ARG A 120 -13.20 3.16 -7.36
CA ARG A 120 -13.50 1.74 -7.61
C ARG A 120 -14.45 1.54 -8.78
N CYS A 121 -13.95 0.88 -9.83
CA CYS A 121 -14.82 0.13 -10.72
C CYS A 121 -14.23 -1.26 -10.91
N VAL A 122 -15.12 -2.23 -10.70
CA VAL A 122 -14.92 -3.66 -10.82
C VAL A 122 -14.50 -3.97 -12.26
N SER A 123 -13.35 -4.63 -12.39
CA SER A 123 -12.90 -5.44 -13.53
C SER A 123 -13.16 -4.89 -14.94
N ALA A 124 -12.08 -4.60 -15.66
CA ALA A 124 -11.83 -5.42 -16.85
C ALA A 124 -10.34 -5.39 -17.23
N CYS A 125 -9.90 -6.59 -17.52
CA CYS A 125 -8.60 -7.04 -17.93
C CYS A 125 -8.10 -6.30 -19.18
N ARG A 126 -6.78 -6.17 -19.27
CA ARG A 126 -6.03 -5.48 -20.33
C ARG A 126 -5.73 -6.46 -21.48
N ASP A 127 -5.95 -6.05 -22.73
CA ASP A 127 -5.41 -6.71 -23.93
C ASP A 127 -4.67 -5.75 -24.87
N SER A 128 -3.89 -6.31 -25.81
CA SER A 128 -2.76 -5.69 -26.52
C SER A 128 -3.10 -4.64 -27.61
N ALA A 129 -4.37 -4.33 -27.86
CA ALA A 129 -4.76 -3.41 -28.95
C ALA A 129 -5.07 -1.96 -28.49
N GLY A 130 -4.80 -1.63 -27.23
CA GLY A 130 -5.03 -0.28 -26.69
C GLY A 130 -6.43 -0.07 -26.10
N PHE A 131 -6.64 1.14 -25.57
CA PHE A 131 -7.84 1.53 -24.83
C PHE A 131 -9.03 1.78 -25.78
N HIS A 132 -9.99 0.86 -25.79
CA HIS A 132 -11.27 1.05 -26.44
C HIS A 132 -12.38 1.20 -25.39
N VAL A 133 -13.02 2.36 -25.37
CA VAL A 133 -14.32 2.53 -24.68
C VAL A 133 -15.39 2.25 -25.74
N PRO A 134 -16.19 1.17 -25.61
CA PRO A 134 -17.29 0.96 -26.55
C PRO A 134 -18.29 2.10 -26.42
N VAL A 135 -18.71 2.64 -27.57
CA VAL A 135 -19.84 3.58 -27.65
C VAL A 135 -21.08 2.80 -27.22
N GLY A 136 -21.46 2.98 -25.96
CA GLY A 136 -22.44 2.13 -25.27
C GLY A 136 -22.07 1.80 -23.81
N ALA A 137 -20.83 2.07 -23.36
CA ALA A 137 -20.43 2.05 -21.95
C ALA A 137 -21.05 3.24 -21.19
N GLN A 138 -22.36 3.23 -21.06
CA GLN A 138 -23.09 4.21 -20.27
C GLN A 138 -22.77 3.99 -18.79
N GLN A 139 -22.01 4.93 -18.26
CA GLN A 139 -21.90 5.37 -16.87
C GLN A 139 -22.74 4.59 -15.85
N ILE A 140 -22.06 4.08 -14.81
CA ILE A 140 -22.64 3.61 -13.55
C ILE A 140 -23.87 4.46 -13.21
N PRO A 141 -25.10 3.91 -13.25
CA PRO A 141 -26.28 4.74 -13.12
C PRO A 141 -26.37 5.23 -11.69
N SER A 142 -26.43 6.56 -11.56
CA SER A 142 -26.59 7.35 -10.33
C SER A 142 -27.91 7.10 -9.58
N ARG A 143 -28.55 5.93 -9.76
CA ARG A 143 -29.96 5.64 -9.46
C ARG A 143 -30.38 5.69 -7.98
N ARG A 144 -29.52 6.09 -7.05
CA ARG A 144 -29.95 6.52 -5.69
C ARG A 144 -29.76 8.01 -5.38
N ARG A 145 -29.04 8.79 -6.20
CA ARG A 145 -28.88 10.26 -6.08
C ARG A 145 -29.44 11.06 -7.26
N SER A 146 -29.86 10.38 -8.32
CA SER A 146 -30.44 10.96 -9.55
C SER A 146 -31.56 11.99 -9.32
N PRO A 147 -32.55 11.78 -8.42
CA PRO A 147 -33.63 12.75 -8.25
C PRO A 147 -33.18 14.08 -7.61
N ILE A 148 -32.26 14.03 -6.63
CA ILE A 148 -31.72 15.22 -5.95
C ILE A 148 -30.94 16.11 -6.92
N VAL A 149 -30.14 15.50 -7.81
CA VAL A 149 -29.35 16.24 -8.80
C VAL A 149 -30.27 16.89 -9.84
N ALA A 150 -31.30 16.19 -10.31
CA ALA A 150 -32.25 16.72 -11.28
C ALA A 150 -33.07 17.87 -10.70
N ALA A 151 -33.64 17.69 -9.50
CA ALA A 151 -34.42 18.71 -8.80
C ALA A 151 -33.57 19.95 -8.47
N GLY A 152 -32.35 19.77 -7.97
CA GLY A 152 -31.43 20.88 -7.69
C GLY A 152 -31.02 21.65 -8.95
N LYS A 153 -30.80 20.97 -10.08
CA LYS A 153 -30.51 21.63 -11.36
C LYS A 153 -31.72 22.41 -11.90
N ALA A 154 -32.92 21.86 -11.77
CA ALA A 154 -34.16 22.54 -12.19
C ALA A 154 -34.40 23.81 -11.35
N ALA A 155 -34.20 23.75 -10.04
CA ALA A 155 -34.28 24.92 -9.16
C ALA A 155 -33.28 26.02 -9.59
N LEU A 156 -32.03 25.65 -9.90
CA LEU A 156 -31.02 26.60 -10.41
C LEU A 156 -31.39 27.20 -11.77
N ALA A 157 -31.96 26.42 -12.68
CA ALA A 157 -32.44 26.91 -13.97
C ALA A 157 -33.63 27.87 -13.83
N GLY A 158 -34.49 27.66 -12.82
CA GLY A 158 -35.56 28.57 -12.41
C GLY A 158 -35.09 29.81 -11.65
N GLY A 159 -33.79 30.00 -11.45
CA GLY A 159 -33.22 31.20 -10.80
C GLY A 159 -33.07 31.10 -9.28
N ALA A 160 -33.28 29.94 -8.67
CA ALA A 160 -33.13 29.78 -7.23
C ALA A 160 -31.69 30.09 -6.77
N PRO A 161 -31.50 30.78 -5.64
CA PRO A 161 -30.17 31.13 -5.15
C PRO A 161 -29.39 29.88 -4.69
N ARG A 162 -28.10 29.82 -5.05
CA ARG A 162 -27.24 28.65 -4.80
C ARG A 162 -27.17 28.23 -3.33
N ALA A 163 -27.24 29.20 -2.42
CA ALA A 163 -27.23 28.93 -0.98
C ALA A 163 -28.50 28.20 -0.52
N GLN A 164 -29.67 28.58 -1.07
CA GLN A 164 -30.95 27.95 -0.76
C GLN A 164 -30.99 26.51 -1.28
N VAL A 165 -30.55 26.29 -2.53
CA VAL A 165 -30.47 24.93 -3.12
C VAL A 165 -29.53 24.03 -2.32
N ALA A 166 -28.45 24.56 -1.76
CA ALA A 166 -27.53 23.77 -0.92
C ALA A 166 -28.21 23.27 0.37
N VAL A 167 -28.98 24.15 1.03
CA VAL A 167 -29.70 23.84 2.28
C VAL A 167 -30.86 22.88 2.00
N GLU A 168 -31.70 23.18 1.01
CA GLU A 168 -32.91 22.42 0.68
C GLU A 168 -32.61 20.96 0.31
N PHE A 169 -31.54 20.73 -0.44
CA PHE A 169 -31.16 19.39 -0.91
C PHE A 169 -30.07 18.73 -0.05
N GLY A 170 -29.63 19.37 1.05
CA GLY A 170 -28.62 18.82 1.97
C GLY A 170 -27.26 18.55 1.30
N VAL A 171 -26.85 19.40 0.35
CA VAL A 171 -25.60 19.26 -0.42
C VAL A 171 -24.66 20.44 -0.19
N SER A 172 -23.35 20.20 -0.37
CA SER A 172 -22.35 21.27 -0.20
C SER A 172 -22.44 22.35 -1.28
N ARG A 173 -22.08 23.59 -0.93
CA ARG A 173 -22.06 24.74 -1.87
C ARG A 173 -21.24 24.45 -3.13
N ARG A 174 -20.09 23.76 -3.00
CA ARG A 174 -19.26 23.30 -4.13
C ARG A 174 -19.99 22.37 -5.10
N THR A 175 -20.92 21.55 -4.59
CA THR A 175 -21.72 20.64 -5.43
C THR A 175 -22.75 21.44 -6.23
N VAL A 176 -23.40 22.42 -5.59
CA VAL A 176 -24.33 23.35 -6.23
C VAL A 176 -23.63 24.23 -7.26
N ASP A 177 -22.42 24.71 -6.96
CA ASP A 177 -21.62 25.52 -7.90
C ASP A 177 -21.30 24.75 -9.20
N ARG A 178 -20.98 23.45 -9.07
CA ARG A 178 -20.78 22.54 -10.20
C ARG A 178 -22.06 22.35 -11.02
N TRP A 179 -23.21 22.20 -10.37
CA TRP A 179 -24.50 22.11 -11.07
C TRP A 179 -24.86 23.42 -11.79
N ALA A 180 -24.63 24.56 -11.14
CA ALA A 180 -24.89 25.87 -11.73
C ALA A 180 -23.99 26.13 -12.94
N ALA A 181 -22.73 25.70 -12.92
CA ALA A 181 -21.85 25.78 -14.08
C ALA A 181 -22.41 24.98 -15.26
N ALA A 182 -22.84 23.74 -15.02
CA ALA A 182 -23.44 22.89 -16.05
C ALA A 182 -24.75 23.46 -16.61
N VAL A 183 -25.63 24.02 -15.76
CA VAL A 183 -26.87 24.68 -16.20
C VAL A 183 -26.56 25.90 -17.07
N ARG A 184 -25.61 26.76 -16.67
CA ARG A 184 -25.20 27.91 -17.49
C ARG A 184 -24.66 27.49 -18.85
N SER A 185 -23.81 26.46 -18.89
CA SER A 185 -23.28 25.93 -20.15
C SER A 185 -24.38 25.41 -21.08
N ALA A 186 -25.46 24.84 -20.53
CA ALA A 186 -26.60 24.35 -21.32
C ALA A 186 -27.54 25.48 -21.78
N SER A 187 -27.58 26.61 -21.07
CA SER A 187 -28.42 27.77 -21.41
C SER A 187 -27.77 28.75 -22.38
N LEU A 188 -26.47 28.64 -22.64
CA LEU A 188 -25.84 29.44 -23.68
C LEU A 188 -26.30 28.90 -25.05
N PRO A 189 -26.97 29.70 -25.90
CA PRO A 189 -27.25 29.28 -27.26
C PRO A 189 -25.90 29.00 -27.93
N GLY A 190 -25.77 27.83 -28.56
CA GLY A 190 -24.59 27.50 -29.36
C GLY A 190 -24.38 28.57 -30.42
N GLY A 191 -23.47 29.49 -30.17
CA GLY A 191 -23.05 30.53 -31.11
C GLY A 191 -22.27 29.85 -32.24
N GLY A 192 -23.00 29.33 -33.21
CA GLY A 192 -22.47 28.86 -34.48
C GLY A 192 -22.61 29.97 -35.53
N ALA A 193 -21.49 30.58 -35.87
CA ALA A 193 -21.13 31.08 -37.19
C ALA A 193 -19.62 31.29 -37.22
#